data_AF-A0A1Y2FMJ5-F1
#
_entry.id   AF-A0A1Y2FMJ5-F1
#
_cell.length_a   1.000
_cell.length_b   1.000
_cell.length_c   1.000
_cell.angle_alpha   90.00
_cell.angle_beta   90.00
_cell.angle_gamma   90.00
#
_symmetry.space_group_name_H-M   'P 1'
#
loop_
_entity.id
_entity.type
_entity.pdbx_description
1 polymer ?
#
loop_
_entity_poly.entity_id
_entity_poly.type
_entity_poly.pdbx_seq_one_letter_code
_entity_poly.pdbx_strand_id
1 'polypeptide(L)' 'DINEKSSKGNNILLFAADNGHLEIVKYLVDNGININEKNNYGWNALLLASQKGYYEIIKYLIEKGADINEKDQNG' A
#
# COMPACT_ATOMS: atom_id res chain seq x y z
N ASP A 1 1.20 12.01 12.01
CA ASP A 1 2.03 10.81 12.29
C ASP A 1 1.97 9.89 11.07
N ILE A 2 3.07 9.22 10.68
CA ILE A 2 3.07 8.26 9.55
C ILE A 2 2.13 7.07 9.80
N ASN A 3 1.77 6.83 11.06
CA ASN A 3 0.87 5.77 11.50
C ASN A 3 -0.59 6.23 11.64
N GLU A 4 -0.92 7.48 11.30
CA GLU A 4 -2.32 7.95 11.32
C GLU A 4 -3.17 7.28 10.25
N LYS A 5 -4.43 7.04 10.60
CA LYS A 5 -5.41 6.39 9.72
C LYS A 5 -6.69 7.21 9.63
N SER A 6 -7.28 7.20 8.44
CA SER A 6 -8.64 7.71 8.22
C SER A 6 -9.69 6.82 8.91
N SER A 7 -10.95 7.27 8.92
CA SER A 7 -12.10 6.46 9.41
C SER A 7 -12.29 5.12 8.68
N LYS A 8 -11.72 4.98 7.48
CA LYS A 8 -11.72 3.73 6.69
C LYS A 8 -10.50 2.85 6.97
N GLY A 9 -9.61 3.25 7.86
CA GLY A 9 -8.37 2.55 8.15
C GLY A 9 -7.25 2.79 7.13
N ASN A 10 -7.46 3.65 6.12
CA ASN A 10 -6.39 3.99 5.18
C ASN A 10 -5.33 4.84 5.87
N ASN A 11 -4.07 4.40 5.78
CA ASN A 11 -2.90 5.20 6.11
C ASN A 11 -2.39 5.96 4.86
N ILE A 12 -1.31 6.73 5.01
CA ILE A 12 -0.75 7.53 3.92
C ILE A 12 -0.14 6.71 2.78
N LEU A 13 0.36 5.50 3.06
CA LEU A 13 0.86 4.59 2.02
C LEU A 13 -0.29 4.11 1.11
N LEU A 14 -1.43 3.75 1.69
CA LEU A 14 -2.60 3.30 0.93
C LEU A 14 -3.13 4.40 0.01
N PHE A 15 -3.18 5.65 0.47
CA PHE A 15 -3.57 6.78 -0.39
C PHE A 15 -2.57 7.00 -1.53
N ALA A 16 -1.26 6.95 -1.27
CA ALA A 16 -0.25 7.13 -2.30
C ALA A 16 -0.31 6.01 -3.36
N ALA A 17 -0.51 4.76 -2.93
CA ALA A 17 -0.65 3.62 -3.82
C ALA A 17 -1.94 3.68 -4.67
N ASP A 18 -3.09 4.02 -4.06
CA ASP A 18 -4.38 4.13 -4.77
C ASP A 18 -4.41 5.27 -5.81
N ASN A 19 -3.59 6.31 -5.62
CA ASN A 19 -3.49 7.45 -6.55
C ASN A 19 -2.28 7.36 -7.51
N GLY A 20 -1.47 6.29 -7.45
CA GLY A 20 -0.36 6.10 -8.39
C GLY A 20 0.87 6.97 -8.12
N HIS A 21 1.07 7.43 -6.89
CA HIS A 21 2.16 8.35 -6.54
C HIS A 21 3.45 7.61 -6.15
N LEU A 22 4.17 7.09 -7.16
CA LEU A 22 5.36 6.26 -6.97
C LEU A 22 6.41 6.86 -6.02
N GLU A 23 6.81 8.12 -6.24
CA GLU A 23 7.88 8.74 -5.43
C GLU A 23 7.48 8.94 -3.97
N ILE A 24 6.18 9.14 -3.71
CA ILE A 24 5.64 9.18 -2.34
C ILE A 24 5.67 7.78 -1.73
N VAL A 25 5.24 6.75 -2.47
CA VAL A 25 5.33 5.36 -2.01
C VAL A 25 6.75 5.00 -1.60
N LYS A 26 7.74 5.32 -2.44
CA LYS A 26 9.16 5.06 -2.16
C LYS A 26 9.61 5.75 -0.87
N TYR A 27 9.36 7.05 -0.77
CA TYR A 27 9.73 7.83 0.42
C TYR A 27 9.13 7.24 1.70
N LEU A 28 7.86 6.86 1.68
CA LEU A 28 7.18 6.31 2.85
C LEU A 28 7.75 4.95 3.27
N VAL A 29 7.96 4.04 2.32
CA VAL A 29 8.53 2.71 2.57
C VAL A 29 9.96 2.82 3.11
N ASP A 30 10.78 3.70 2.53
CA ASP A 30 12.15 3.93 2.98
C ASP A 30 12.22 4.61 4.38
N ASN A 31 11.14 5.25 4.83
CA ASN A 31 11.00 5.78 6.20
C ASN A 31 10.36 4.76 7.18
N GLY A 32 10.21 3.51 6.78
CA GLY A 32 9.83 2.42 7.69
C GLY A 32 8.34 2.30 7.99
N ILE A 33 7.46 2.87 7.16
CA ILE A 33 6.03 2.54 7.26
C ILE A 33 5.81 1.03 7.06
N ASN A 34 4.82 0.46 7.74
CA ASN A 34 4.47 -0.95 7.55
C ASN A 34 3.87 -1.17 6.14
N ILE A 35 4.64 -1.82 5.27
CA ILE A 35 4.28 -2.07 3.86
C ILE A 35 3.06 -2.99 3.69
N ASN A 36 2.82 -3.90 4.64
CA ASN A 36 1.75 -4.90 4.58
C ASN A 36 0.51 -4.47 5.37
N GLU A 37 0.45 -3.22 5.83
CA GLU A 37 -0.69 -2.74 6.59
C GLU A 37 -1.97 -2.70 5.75
N LYS A 38 -3.07 -3.17 6.35
CA LYS A 38 -4.39 -3.25 5.73
C LYS A 38 -5.34 -2.19 6.31
N ASN A 39 -6.20 -1.66 5.45
CA ASN A 39 -7.36 -0.88 5.89
C ASN A 39 -8.48 -1.77 6.42
N ASN A 40 -9.60 -1.16 6.80
CA ASN A 40 -10.74 -1.86 7.39
C ASN A 40 -11.45 -2.83 6.42
N TYR A 41 -11.09 -2.82 5.14
CA TYR A 41 -11.62 -3.71 4.10
C TYR A 41 -10.65 -4.84 3.74
N GLY A 42 -9.50 -4.93 4.42
CA GLY A 42 -8.44 -5.89 4.13
C GLY A 42 -7.52 -5.49 2.97
N TRP A 43 -7.64 -4.28 2.44
CA TRP A 43 -6.81 -3.81 1.33
C TRP A 43 -5.50 -3.22 1.83
N ASN A 44 -4.38 -3.61 1.23
CA ASN A 44 -3.07 -3.00 1.43
C ASN A 44 -2.63 -2.22 0.17
N ALA A 45 -1.44 -1.61 0.23
CA ALA A 45 -0.88 -0.85 -0.88
C ALA A 45 -0.71 -1.68 -2.16
N LEU A 46 -0.30 -2.94 -2.05
CA LEU A 46 -0.09 -3.83 -3.19
C LEU A 46 -1.40 -4.14 -3.91
N LEU A 47 -2.48 -4.45 -3.17
CA LEU A 47 -3.81 -4.71 -3.73
C LEU A 47 -4.39 -3.48 -4.43
N LEU A 48 -4.27 -2.30 -3.82
CA LEU A 48 -4.74 -1.04 -4.42
C LEU A 48 -4.01 -0.71 -5.72
N ALA A 49 -2.67 -0.77 -5.71
CA ALA A 49 -1.87 -0.51 -6.90
C ALA A 49 -2.16 -1.55 -8.01
N SER A 50 -2.39 -2.81 -7.64
CA SER A 50 -2.73 -3.89 -8.56
C SER A 50 -4.09 -3.68 -9.23
N GLN A 51 -5.12 -3.28 -8.47
CA GLN A 51 -6.44 -2.98 -9.01
C GLN A 51 -6.40 -1.87 -10.08
N LYS A 52 -5.47 -0.92 -9.94
CA LYS A 52 -5.31 0.23 -10.85
C LYS A 52 -4.29 0.01 -11.96
N GLY A 53 -3.51 -1.08 -11.91
CA GLY A 53 -2.47 -1.38 -12.89
C GLY A 53 -1.20 -0.52 -12.76
N TYR A 54 -0.89 0.01 -11.56
CA TYR A 54 0.30 0.83 -11.34
C TYR A 54 1.57 -0.02 -11.22
N TYR A 55 2.04 -0.51 -12.38
CA TYR A 55 3.15 -1.47 -12.48
C TYR A 55 4.39 -1.09 -11.68
N GLU A 56 4.87 0.16 -11.78
CA GLU A 56 6.09 0.59 -11.08
C GLU A 56 5.93 0.57 -9.56
N ILE A 57 4.72 0.85 -9.04
CA ILE A 57 4.43 0.76 -7.61
C ILE A 57 4.39 -0.71 -7.17
N ILE A 58 3.70 -1.56 -7.94
CA ILE A 58 3.61 -3.00 -7.67
C ILE A 58 5.03 -3.60 -7.60
N LYS A 59 5.85 -3.32 -8.61
CA LYS A 59 7.24 -3.78 -8.69
C LYS A 59 8.04 -3.34 -7.47
N TYR A 60 8.01 -2.05 -7.14
CA TYR A 60 8.75 -1.51 -6.00
C TYR A 60 8.31 -2.14 -4.67
N LEU A 61 7.00 -2.28 -4.44
CA LEU A 61 6.48 -2.88 -3.20
C LEU A 61 6.94 -4.33 -3.05
N ILE A 62 6.94 -5.12 -4.13
CA ILE A 62 7.43 -6.51 -4.13
C ILE A 62 8.94 -6.55 -3.86
N GLU A 63 9.73 -5.67 -4.48
CA GLU A 63 11.18 -5.56 -4.22
C GLU A 63 11.49 -5.21 -2.76
N LYS A 64 10.57 -4.52 -2.07
CA LYS A 64 10.66 -4.16 -0.65
C LYS A 64 10.06 -5.20 0.29
N GLY A 65 9.64 -6.35 -0.23
CA GLY A 65 9.17 -7.48 0.57
C GLY A 65 7.68 -7.44 0.95
N ALA A 66 6.86 -6.72 0.17
CA ALA A 66 5.40 -6.89 0.27
C ALA A 66 5.02 -8.35 -0.05
N ASP A 67 4.11 -8.93 0.73
CA ASP A 67 3.65 -10.30 0.48
C ASP A 67 2.74 -10.34 -0.77
N ILE A 68 3.16 -11.11 -1.77
CA ILE A 68 2.44 -11.26 -3.04
C ILE A 68 1.16 -12.10 -2.91
N ASN A 69 1.00 -12.83 -1.81
CA ASN A 69 -0.16 -13.69 -1.56
C ASN A 69 -1.26 -12.98 -0.76
N GLU A 70 -1.12 -11.67 -0.58
CA GLU A 70 -2.07 -10.86 0.16
C GLU A 70 -3.46 -10.89 -0.48
N LYS A 71 -4.47 -10.96 0.40
CA LYS A 71 -5.88 -11.03 0.04
C LYS A 71 -6.65 -9.98 0.81
N ASP A 72 -7.72 -9.49 0.20
CA ASP A 72 -8.68 -8.64 0.90
C ASP A 72 -9.58 -9.50 1.81
N GLN A 73 -10.56 -8.87 2.46
CA GLN A 73 -11.49 -9.58 3.34
C GLN A 73 -12.38 -10.62 2.62
N ASN A 74 -12.45 -10.59 1.29
CA ASN A 74 -13.28 -11.49 0.49
C ASN A 74 -12.51 -12.72 -0.04
N GLY A 75 -11.21 -12.85 0.27
CA GLY A 75 -10.37 -14.01 -0.04
C GLY A 75 -9.63 -13.92 -1.36
#